data_AF-W0TFH0-F1
#
_entry.id   AF-W0TFH0-F1
#
_cell.length_a   1.000
_cell.length_b   1.000
_cell.length_c   1.000
_cell.angle_alpha   90.00
_cell.angle_beta   90.00
_cell.angle_gamma   90.00
#
_symmetry.space_group_name_H-M   'P 1'
#
loop_
_entity.id
_entity.type
_entity.pdbx_description
1 polymer ?
#
loop_
_entity_poly.entity_id
_entity_poly.type
_entity_poly.pdbx_seq_one_letter_code
_entity_poly.pdbx_strand_id
1 'polypeptide(L)'
;MDLNTVLLQQQEVETLLSNLQDTHKRVLNSETGTNEDLDRIRRDILICLNDLRKVNLMIIDSRDGLIKKSVAKLEKYEDRLKALQAEEAIIEEKLNEWTTEERASTSHSSQKDKDKDEQWGSISIKLVGNHSSILNSYIDTVGIENTTLADDGNEEDANHHTPMETAAKFTREQLLDNVQKLRLCEEQVNVEIEQLRSLLSQYEKDKSIITDELRRNNDHIQGEINSLLREKDRINDQRRKILRKLGLIKDHDQIQTHKSKLLFSLSALTAPDNSDFDIALSQAFEFIDAKKQVLKKILRENKAQTSILHHRFSTWEEVLQLVQGLEANLQKEFVERNGNVPRETIATMINNTLKQVISIMGNEKEDSTFTSIHCEINALQRALKELNIERISTPTPIRSSSKAPDILQMGKSPPKVGISREFASNMSQSVDDFSLKSNKND
;
A
#
# COMPACT_ATOMS: atom_id res chain seq x y z
N MET A 1 1.66 19.87 1.04
CA MET A 1 2.91 19.26 0.52
C MET A 1 3.08 17.88 1.14
N ASP A 2 3.78 16.99 0.46
CA ASP A 2 4.27 15.74 1.05
C ASP A 2 5.75 15.89 1.46
N LEU A 3 6.24 15.03 2.36
CA LEU A 3 7.64 15.10 2.80
C LEU A 3 8.60 14.86 1.62
N ASN A 4 8.29 13.93 0.72
CA ASN A 4 9.14 13.66 -0.44
C ASN A 4 9.26 14.88 -1.37
N THR A 5 8.15 15.62 -1.58
CA THR A 5 8.18 16.85 -2.39
C THR A 5 9.03 17.96 -1.78
N VAL A 6 9.12 18.04 -0.44
CA VAL A 6 9.90 19.08 0.26
C VAL A 6 11.38 18.71 0.37
N LEU A 7 11.71 17.42 0.49
CA LEU A 7 13.10 16.94 0.38
C LEU A 7 13.65 17.11 -1.04
N LEU A 8 12.84 16.86 -2.07
CA LEU A 8 13.22 17.11 -3.46
C LEU A 8 13.40 18.62 -3.72
N GLN A 9 12.51 19.47 -3.22
CA GLN A 9 12.67 20.92 -3.27
C GLN A 9 13.94 21.41 -2.54
N GLN A 10 14.34 20.78 -1.43
CA GLN A 10 15.63 21.09 -0.77
C GLN A 10 16.79 20.85 -1.74
N GLN A 11 16.84 19.68 -2.37
CA GLN A 11 17.89 19.31 -3.34
C GLN A 11 17.90 20.22 -4.58
N GLU A 12 16.73 20.63 -5.09
CA GLU A 12 16.62 21.59 -6.20
C GLU A 12 17.24 22.95 -5.84
N VAL A 13 16.95 23.49 -4.64
CA VAL A 13 17.49 24.79 -4.20
C VAL A 13 18.99 24.69 -3.86
N GLU A 14 19.47 23.57 -3.31
CA GLU A 14 20.92 23.32 -3.13
C GLU A 14 21.65 23.28 -4.48
N THR A 15 21.05 22.66 -5.49
CA THR A 15 21.60 22.60 -6.86
C THR A 15 21.59 24.00 -7.53
N LEU A 16 20.51 24.77 -7.36
CA LEU A 16 20.41 26.15 -7.85
C LEU A 16 21.45 27.07 -7.18
N LEU A 17 21.65 26.94 -5.88
CA LEU A 17 22.65 27.71 -5.12
C LEU A 17 24.06 27.46 -5.66
N SER A 18 24.44 26.19 -5.90
CA SER A 18 25.74 25.83 -6.48
C SER A 18 25.95 26.47 -7.87
N ASN A 19 24.94 26.39 -8.74
CA ASN A 19 24.99 27.03 -10.06
C ASN A 19 25.14 28.56 -9.96
N LEU A 20 24.43 29.20 -9.01
CA LEU A 20 24.55 30.65 -8.78
C LEU A 20 25.95 31.03 -8.27
N GLN A 21 26.54 30.24 -7.36
CA GLN A 21 27.92 30.46 -6.87
C GLN A 21 28.96 30.37 -8.01
N ASP A 22 28.81 29.42 -8.94
CA ASP A 22 29.69 29.33 -10.11
C ASP A 22 29.47 30.47 -11.14
N THR A 23 28.23 30.96 -11.32
CA THR A 23 28.01 32.16 -12.15
C THR A 23 28.54 33.44 -11.50
N HIS A 24 28.36 33.61 -10.19
CA HIS A 24 28.91 34.71 -9.39
C HIS A 24 30.43 34.79 -9.52
N LYS A 25 31.10 33.67 -9.29
CA LYS A 25 32.55 33.49 -9.52
C LYS A 25 32.97 33.81 -10.96
N ARG A 26 32.17 33.46 -11.96
CA ARG A 26 32.46 33.75 -13.38
C ARG A 26 32.34 35.24 -13.70
N VAL A 27 31.30 35.91 -13.19
CA VAL A 27 31.08 37.36 -13.39
C VAL A 27 32.18 38.17 -12.72
N LEU A 28 32.52 37.87 -11.45
CA LEU A 28 33.59 38.56 -10.70
C LEU A 28 35.00 38.42 -11.32
N ASN A 29 35.21 37.45 -12.20
CA ASN A 29 36.48 37.26 -12.91
C ASN A 29 36.44 37.71 -14.39
N SER A 30 35.29 38.16 -14.89
CA SER A 30 35.10 38.57 -16.28
C SER A 30 35.37 40.06 -16.48
N GLU A 31 36.19 40.39 -17.49
CA GLU A 31 36.51 41.78 -17.84
C GLU A 31 35.43 42.46 -18.71
N THR A 32 34.29 41.78 -18.93
CA THR A 32 33.21 42.18 -19.85
C THR A 32 31.79 42.09 -19.27
N GLY A 33 31.65 41.88 -17.95
CA GLY A 33 30.34 41.79 -17.30
C GLY A 33 29.63 43.14 -17.14
N THR A 34 28.29 43.13 -17.06
CA THR A 34 27.51 44.32 -16.64
C THR A 34 27.24 44.27 -15.14
N ASN A 35 27.27 45.41 -14.45
CA ASN A 35 27.12 45.45 -12.99
C ASN A 35 25.71 45.02 -12.52
N GLU A 36 24.67 45.22 -13.34
CA GLU A 36 23.29 44.90 -12.99
C GLU A 36 23.06 43.38 -12.82
N ASP A 37 23.80 42.56 -13.58
CA ASP A 37 23.79 41.10 -13.45
C ASP A 37 24.39 40.64 -12.11
N LEU A 38 25.45 41.30 -11.63
CA LEU A 38 26.17 40.91 -10.41
C LEU A 38 25.31 41.11 -9.16
N ASP A 39 24.70 42.29 -9.01
CA ASP A 39 23.81 42.57 -7.87
C ASP A 39 22.50 41.77 -7.93
N ARG A 40 22.08 41.31 -9.11
CA ARG A 40 21.01 40.31 -9.23
C ARG A 40 21.47 38.97 -8.67
N ILE A 41 22.58 38.42 -9.15
CA ILE A 41 23.11 37.11 -8.69
C ILE A 41 23.36 37.11 -7.17
N ARG A 42 23.93 38.18 -6.62
CA ARG A 42 24.16 38.34 -5.16
C ARG A 42 22.87 38.22 -4.34
N ARG A 43 21.76 38.81 -4.84
CA ARG A 43 20.42 38.70 -4.22
C ARG A 43 19.78 37.34 -4.43
N ASP A 44 19.92 36.74 -5.61
CA ASP A 44 19.38 35.41 -5.92
C ASP A 44 20.04 34.33 -5.03
N ILE A 45 21.34 34.47 -4.70
CA ILE A 45 22.05 33.65 -3.70
C ILE A 45 21.43 33.82 -2.29
N LEU A 46 21.17 35.06 -1.86
CA LEU A 46 20.55 35.34 -0.56
C LEU A 46 19.12 34.77 -0.46
N ILE A 47 18.36 34.80 -1.56
CA ILE A 47 17.03 34.19 -1.67
C ILE A 47 17.14 32.67 -1.52
N CYS A 48 18.06 32.02 -2.24
CA CYS A 48 18.27 30.57 -2.12
C CYS A 48 18.65 30.15 -0.68
N LEU A 49 19.54 30.88 -0.01
CA LEU A 49 19.89 30.62 1.40
C LEU A 49 18.69 30.78 2.34
N ASN A 50 17.84 31.79 2.11
CA ASN A 50 16.59 31.98 2.87
C ASN A 50 15.59 30.85 2.62
N ASP A 51 15.47 30.37 1.39
CA ASP A 51 14.53 29.31 1.03
C ASP A 51 14.99 27.94 1.53
N LEU A 52 16.29 27.63 1.50
CA LEU A 52 16.84 26.47 2.23
C LEU A 52 16.50 26.53 3.72
N ARG A 53 16.68 27.70 4.35
CA ARG A 53 16.33 27.92 5.77
C ARG A 53 14.83 27.68 6.03
N LYS A 54 13.93 28.14 5.16
CA LYS A 54 12.47 27.90 5.25
C LYS A 54 12.11 26.43 5.05
N VAL A 55 12.62 25.80 4.00
CA VAL A 55 12.39 24.38 3.68
C VAL A 55 12.85 23.49 4.83
N ASN A 56 14.05 23.74 5.35
CA ASN A 56 14.57 23.01 6.50
C ASN A 56 13.69 23.19 7.76
N LEU A 57 13.18 24.40 8.02
CA LEU A 57 12.24 24.65 9.13
C LEU A 57 10.94 23.83 8.98
N MET A 58 10.36 23.75 7.77
CA MET A 58 9.15 22.97 7.49
C MET A 58 9.34 21.45 7.68
N ILE A 59 10.55 20.95 7.44
CA ILE A 59 10.92 19.55 7.66
C ILE A 59 10.99 19.24 9.17
N ILE A 60 11.56 20.16 9.96
CA ILE A 60 11.96 19.94 11.36
C ILE A 60 10.87 20.24 12.39
N ASP A 61 9.98 21.20 12.13
CA ASP A 61 9.23 21.91 13.20
C ASP A 61 8.68 20.99 14.31
N SER A 62 9.08 21.35 15.53
CA SER A 62 8.64 20.79 16.81
C SER A 62 7.13 20.59 16.95
N ARG A 63 6.31 21.49 16.37
CA ARG A 63 4.84 21.43 16.48
C ARG A 63 4.25 20.64 15.33
N ASP A 64 4.46 21.09 14.09
CA ASP A 64 3.72 20.70 12.89
C ASP A 64 4.61 20.17 11.73
N GLY A 65 5.89 19.91 12.00
CA GLY A 65 6.90 19.52 11.00
C GLY A 65 6.58 18.24 10.23
N LEU A 66 6.97 18.22 8.95
CA LEU A 66 6.59 17.16 8.00
C LEU A 66 7.12 15.77 8.39
N ILE A 67 8.32 15.68 8.99
CA ILE A 67 8.83 14.40 9.51
C ILE A 67 7.94 13.88 10.65
N LYS A 68 7.57 14.74 11.61
CA LYS A 68 6.71 14.36 12.73
C LYS A 68 5.34 13.85 12.25
N LYS A 69 4.76 14.49 11.23
CA LYS A 69 3.54 14.03 10.54
C LYS A 69 3.72 12.68 9.85
N SER A 70 4.85 12.41 9.19
CA SER A 70 5.10 11.12 8.54
C SER A 70 5.31 9.98 9.56
N VAL A 71 6.02 10.24 10.66
CA VAL A 71 6.18 9.27 11.77
C VAL A 71 4.82 8.94 12.40
N ALA A 72 4.02 9.96 12.73
CA ALA A 72 2.67 9.75 13.29
C ALA A 72 1.68 9.06 12.31
N LYS A 73 1.91 9.12 10.99
CA LYS A 73 1.17 8.30 10.01
C LYS A 73 1.62 6.83 10.04
N LEU A 74 2.93 6.58 10.17
CA LEU A 74 3.48 5.22 10.25
C LEU A 74 3.07 4.51 11.54
N GLU A 75 3.09 5.21 12.68
CA GLU A 75 2.58 4.72 13.97
C GLU A 75 1.09 4.32 13.86
N LYS A 76 0.24 5.17 13.27
CA LYS A 76 -1.17 4.83 13.01
C LYS A 76 -1.39 3.62 12.07
N TYR A 77 -0.46 3.35 11.15
CA TYR A 77 -0.53 2.15 10.31
C TYR A 77 -0.09 0.90 11.07
N GLU A 78 0.94 1.00 11.91
CA GLU A 78 1.40 -0.07 12.79
C GLU A 78 0.32 -0.46 13.81
N ASP A 79 -0.28 0.52 14.49
CA ASP A 79 -1.34 0.29 15.47
C ASP A 79 -2.57 -0.38 14.83
N ARG A 80 -2.96 0.04 13.60
CA ARG A 80 -4.06 -0.63 12.89
C ARG A 80 -3.68 -2.01 12.38
N LEU A 81 -2.42 -2.26 11.99
CA LEU A 81 -1.96 -3.62 11.65
C LEU A 81 -2.01 -4.55 12.87
N LYS A 82 -1.52 -4.11 14.04
CA LYS A 82 -1.63 -4.87 15.30
C LYS A 82 -3.07 -5.15 15.69
N ALA A 83 -3.95 -4.15 15.58
CA ALA A 83 -5.38 -4.33 15.81
C ALA A 83 -5.97 -5.38 14.85
N LEU A 84 -5.68 -5.29 13.55
CA LEU A 84 -6.11 -6.26 12.53
C LEU A 84 -5.47 -7.66 12.69
N GLN A 85 -4.40 -7.80 13.47
CA GLN A 85 -3.79 -9.09 13.80
C GLN A 85 -4.48 -9.74 14.99
N ALA A 86 -4.85 -8.97 16.02
CA ALA A 86 -5.71 -9.44 17.11
C ALA A 86 -7.14 -9.76 16.62
N GLU A 87 -7.68 -8.95 15.72
CA GLU A 87 -9.00 -9.14 15.08
C GLU A 87 -9.05 -10.47 14.30
N GLU A 88 -7.97 -10.85 13.59
CA GLU A 88 -7.87 -12.15 12.91
C GLU A 88 -7.72 -13.32 13.87
N ALA A 89 -6.87 -13.20 14.91
CA ALA A 89 -6.65 -14.29 15.87
C ALA A 89 -7.96 -14.73 16.56
N ILE A 90 -8.83 -13.78 16.90
CA ILE A 90 -10.17 -14.04 17.47
C ILE A 90 -11.10 -14.74 16.47
N ILE A 91 -10.97 -14.46 15.17
CA ILE A 91 -11.75 -15.13 14.11
C ILE A 91 -11.24 -16.54 13.87
N GLU A 92 -9.93 -16.76 13.92
CA GLU A 92 -9.34 -18.10 13.81
C GLU A 92 -9.67 -18.97 15.03
N GLU A 93 -9.69 -18.40 16.25
CA GLU A 93 -10.18 -19.07 17.45
C GLU A 93 -11.63 -19.55 17.27
N LYS A 94 -12.55 -18.67 16.87
CA LYS A 94 -13.96 -19.02 16.58
C LYS A 94 -14.13 -20.03 15.44
N LEU A 95 -13.30 -19.97 14.40
CA LEU A 95 -13.36 -20.92 13.29
C LEU A 95 -12.89 -22.31 13.74
N ASN A 96 -11.93 -22.38 14.68
CA ASN A 96 -11.53 -23.63 15.34
C ASN A 96 -12.63 -24.16 16.27
N GLU A 97 -13.41 -23.32 16.95
CA GLU A 97 -14.60 -23.75 17.72
C GLU A 97 -15.60 -24.49 16.79
N TRP A 98 -16.02 -23.86 15.69
CA TRP A 98 -16.97 -24.46 14.74
C TRP A 98 -16.47 -25.72 14.01
N THR A 99 -15.15 -25.97 13.96
CA THR A 99 -14.56 -27.12 13.25
C THR A 99 -14.09 -28.24 14.18
N THR A 100 -14.17 -28.07 15.50
CA THR A 100 -13.75 -29.11 16.46
C THR A 100 -14.85 -30.09 16.84
N GLU A 101 -16.13 -29.71 16.76
CA GLU A 101 -17.26 -30.61 17.03
C GLU A 101 -17.35 -31.78 16.04
N GLU A 102 -16.93 -31.59 14.78
CA GLU A 102 -16.94 -32.63 13.73
C GLU A 102 -16.05 -33.85 14.08
N ARG A 103 -15.07 -33.67 14.99
CA ARG A 103 -14.26 -34.77 15.55
C ARG A 103 -14.93 -35.53 16.69
N ALA A 104 -15.87 -34.93 17.41
CA ALA A 104 -16.56 -35.62 18.50
C ALA A 104 -17.36 -36.81 17.93
N SER A 105 -18.16 -36.56 16.89
CA SER A 105 -19.02 -37.55 16.23
C SER A 105 -18.26 -38.72 15.58
N THR A 106 -16.98 -38.55 15.25
CA THR A 106 -16.15 -39.62 14.65
C THR A 106 -15.29 -40.39 15.67
N SER A 107 -15.22 -39.95 16.93
CA SER A 107 -14.32 -40.51 17.94
C SER A 107 -14.90 -41.65 18.81
N HIS A 108 -16.20 -41.94 18.71
CA HIS A 108 -16.89 -42.95 19.56
C HIS A 108 -16.46 -44.41 19.38
N SER A 109 -15.49 -44.73 18.51
CA SER A 109 -14.94 -46.09 18.38
C SER A 109 -13.74 -46.38 19.27
N SER A 110 -13.04 -45.37 19.82
CA SER A 110 -11.64 -45.55 20.27
C SER A 110 -11.15 -44.61 21.39
N GLN A 111 -11.78 -44.62 22.56
CA GLN A 111 -11.05 -44.43 23.83
C GLN A 111 -11.83 -45.02 25.03
N LYS A 112 -11.11 -45.43 26.08
CA LYS A 112 -11.67 -45.85 27.38
C LYS A 112 -11.80 -44.67 28.36
N ASP A 113 -12.57 -44.92 29.43
CA ASP A 113 -12.52 -44.26 30.74
C ASP A 113 -12.93 -42.77 30.84
N LYS A 114 -14.23 -42.50 31.06
CA LYS A 114 -14.82 -42.19 32.40
C LYS A 114 -16.00 -41.19 32.42
N ASP A 115 -16.97 -41.54 33.26
CA ASP A 115 -17.78 -40.65 34.10
C ASP A 115 -18.59 -39.54 33.42
N LYS A 116 -19.46 -39.95 32.48
CA LYS A 116 -20.82 -39.40 32.33
C LYS A 116 -21.72 -40.39 31.59
N ASP A 117 -22.79 -40.86 32.25
CA ASP A 117 -23.74 -41.82 31.69
C ASP A 117 -24.73 -41.17 30.71
N GLU A 118 -24.25 -40.84 29.52
CA GLU A 118 -25.09 -40.82 28.32
C GLU A 118 -24.92 -42.12 27.55
N GLN A 119 -25.40 -43.22 28.15
CA GLN A 119 -25.65 -44.44 27.41
C GLN A 119 -26.83 -44.21 26.45
N TRP A 120 -26.53 -43.74 25.23
CA TRP A 120 -27.35 -43.92 24.04
C TRP A 120 -27.35 -45.40 23.62
N GLY A 121 -27.70 -46.27 24.58
CA GLY A 121 -27.68 -47.72 24.47
C GLY A 121 -28.82 -48.24 23.61
N SER A 122 -28.65 -49.47 23.11
CA SER A 122 -29.63 -50.14 22.26
C SER A 122 -31.01 -50.20 22.93
N ILE A 123 -31.96 -49.40 22.45
CA ILE A 123 -33.32 -49.35 22.98
C ILE A 123 -34.04 -50.63 22.56
N SER A 124 -34.06 -51.61 23.46
CA SER A 124 -34.71 -52.90 23.24
C SER A 124 -36.23 -52.75 23.21
N ILE A 125 -36.78 -52.63 21.99
CA ILE A 125 -38.23 -52.63 21.74
C ILE A 125 -38.76 -54.03 22.03
N LYS A 126 -39.36 -54.21 23.21
CA LYS A 126 -40.00 -55.47 23.61
C LYS A 126 -41.43 -55.53 23.06
N LEU A 127 -41.60 -56.16 21.90
CA LEU A 127 -42.93 -56.58 21.44
C LEU A 127 -43.46 -57.72 22.32
N VAL A 128 -44.75 -57.67 22.66
CA VAL A 128 -45.42 -58.71 23.45
C VAL A 128 -46.31 -59.52 22.51
N GLY A 129 -45.75 -60.59 21.94
CA GLY A 129 -46.40 -61.43 20.94
C GLY A 129 -47.49 -62.34 21.53
N ASN A 130 -48.62 -61.77 21.94
CA ASN A 130 -49.71 -62.49 22.62
C ASN A 130 -50.32 -63.58 21.73
N HIS A 131 -50.35 -63.37 20.40
CA HIS A 131 -50.81 -64.37 19.43
C HIS A 131 -50.15 -65.74 19.62
N SER A 132 -48.87 -65.79 20.02
CA SER A 132 -48.12 -67.04 20.20
C SER A 132 -48.75 -67.97 21.23
N SER A 133 -49.37 -67.42 22.29
CA SER A 133 -50.06 -68.21 23.31
C SER A 133 -51.33 -68.89 22.79
N ILE A 134 -52.07 -68.21 21.91
CA ILE A 134 -53.31 -68.70 21.29
C ILE A 134 -52.96 -69.73 20.20
N LEU A 135 -51.93 -69.44 19.40
CA LEU A 135 -51.43 -70.33 18.36
C LEU A 135 -50.89 -71.63 18.95
N ASN A 136 -50.08 -71.56 20.02
CA ASN A 136 -49.60 -72.76 20.71
C ASN A 136 -50.75 -73.56 21.31
N SER A 137 -51.74 -72.92 21.95
CA SER A 137 -52.92 -73.62 22.47
C SER A 137 -53.74 -74.32 21.37
N TYR A 138 -53.81 -73.76 20.16
CA TYR A 138 -54.38 -74.43 18.99
C TYR A 138 -53.53 -75.63 18.54
N ILE A 139 -52.20 -75.47 18.43
CA ILE A 139 -51.26 -76.54 18.07
C ILE A 139 -51.31 -77.69 19.08
N ASP A 140 -51.37 -77.40 20.37
CA ASP A 140 -51.54 -78.39 21.46
C ASP A 140 -52.90 -79.13 21.38
N THR A 141 -53.92 -78.50 20.79
CA THR A 141 -55.27 -79.11 20.63
C THR A 141 -55.35 -80.00 19.39
N VAL A 142 -54.60 -79.69 18.32
CA VAL A 142 -54.68 -80.37 17.00
C VAL A 142 -53.54 -81.37 16.77
N GLY A 143 -52.37 -81.12 17.35
CA GLY A 143 -51.11 -81.80 17.05
C GLY A 143 -50.45 -81.20 15.80
N ILE A 144 -49.14 -80.94 15.86
CA ILE A 144 -48.35 -80.33 14.76
C ILE A 144 -48.54 -81.12 13.45
N GLU A 145 -48.51 -82.44 13.54
CA GLU A 145 -48.70 -83.41 12.45
C GLU A 145 -50.04 -83.28 11.70
N ASN A 146 -51.06 -82.68 12.31
CA ASN A 146 -52.38 -82.43 11.70
C ASN A 146 -52.57 -80.97 11.25
N THR A 147 -51.49 -80.17 11.20
CA THR A 147 -51.51 -78.77 10.74
C THR A 147 -50.66 -78.60 9.49
N THR A 148 -50.96 -77.57 8.68
CA THR A 148 -50.15 -77.18 7.50
C THR A 148 -48.80 -76.53 7.88
N LEU A 149 -48.29 -76.83 9.07
CA LEU A 149 -46.92 -76.55 9.53
C LEU A 149 -46.07 -77.83 9.55
N ALA A 150 -46.68 -79.01 9.34
CA ALA A 150 -45.96 -80.22 8.99
C ALA A 150 -45.35 -80.04 7.59
N ASP A 151 -44.04 -80.26 7.48
CA ASP A 151 -43.27 -80.07 6.25
C ASP A 151 -43.29 -81.37 5.43
N ASP A 152 -44.07 -81.41 4.35
CA ASP A 152 -44.08 -82.49 3.34
C ASP A 152 -42.79 -82.46 2.46
N GLY A 153 -41.65 -82.04 3.05
CA GLY A 153 -40.38 -81.74 2.39
C GLY A 153 -39.52 -82.95 2.00
N ASN A 154 -40.09 -84.15 1.85
CA ASN A 154 -39.39 -85.38 1.44
C ASN A 154 -40.23 -86.20 0.45
N GLU A 155 -40.20 -85.84 -0.84
CA GLU A 155 -40.72 -86.67 -1.94
C GLU A 155 -39.83 -87.91 -2.25
N GLU A 156 -39.47 -88.73 -1.25
CA GLU A 156 -38.61 -89.90 -1.53
C GLU A 156 -38.76 -91.10 -0.55
N ASP A 157 -39.97 -91.67 -0.40
CA ASP A 157 -40.12 -93.15 -0.39
C ASP A 157 -41.58 -93.63 -0.64
N ALA A 158 -42.01 -93.63 -1.90
CA ALA A 158 -43.39 -93.97 -2.28
C ALA A 158 -43.65 -95.50 -2.36
N ASN A 159 -43.48 -96.25 -1.25
CA ASN A 159 -43.87 -97.67 -1.22
C ASN A 159 -44.15 -98.31 0.16
N HIS A 160 -44.99 -97.70 1.00
CA HIS A 160 -45.73 -98.48 2.01
C HIS A 160 -47.19 -98.01 2.19
N HIS A 161 -48.14 -98.76 1.63
CA HIS A 161 -49.57 -98.56 1.86
C HIS A 161 -49.99 -99.09 3.25
N THR A 162 -49.94 -98.22 4.26
CA THR A 162 -50.64 -98.40 5.55
C THR A 162 -51.75 -97.36 5.71
N PRO A 163 -53.00 -97.65 5.28
CA PRO A 163 -54.10 -96.70 5.35
C PRO A 163 -54.78 -96.68 6.74
N MET A 164 -54.08 -96.15 7.75
CA MET A 164 -54.60 -95.86 9.10
C MET A 164 -53.94 -94.57 9.62
N GLU A 165 -54.68 -93.48 9.86
CA GLU A 165 -55.61 -93.19 10.98
C GLU A 165 -55.00 -92.35 12.12
N THR A 166 -54.52 -91.12 11.81
CA THR A 166 -54.39 -90.03 12.80
C THR A 166 -54.98 -88.69 12.36
N ALA A 167 -55.67 -88.64 11.21
CA ALA A 167 -56.63 -87.58 10.91
C ALA A 167 -57.77 -87.64 11.95
N ALA A 168 -57.57 -86.96 13.07
CA ALA A 168 -58.42 -87.06 14.24
C ALA A 168 -59.85 -86.67 13.84
N LYS A 169 -60.83 -87.53 14.13
CA LYS A 169 -62.25 -87.24 13.90
C LYS A 169 -62.73 -86.28 14.99
N PHE A 170 -62.23 -85.04 14.94
CA PHE A 170 -62.61 -83.94 15.81
C PHE A 170 -64.13 -83.85 15.89
N THR A 171 -64.68 -83.75 17.09
CA THR A 171 -66.11 -83.57 17.25
C THR A 171 -66.53 -82.22 16.65
N ARG A 172 -67.83 -82.05 16.38
CA ARG A 172 -68.35 -80.78 15.87
C ARG A 172 -68.02 -79.61 16.81
N GLU A 173 -68.00 -79.83 18.11
CA GLU A 173 -67.58 -78.83 19.10
C GLU A 173 -66.09 -78.51 18.98
N GLN A 174 -65.22 -79.52 18.89
CA GLN A 174 -63.77 -79.34 18.74
C GLN A 174 -63.41 -78.60 17.45
N LEU A 175 -64.08 -78.90 16.33
CA LEU A 175 -63.85 -78.21 15.07
C LEU A 175 -64.26 -76.71 15.16
N LEU A 176 -65.36 -76.41 15.87
CA LEU A 176 -65.81 -75.03 16.08
C LEU A 176 -64.90 -74.26 17.04
N ASP A 177 -64.44 -74.88 18.13
CA ASP A 177 -63.46 -74.31 19.07
C ASP A 177 -62.12 -74.04 18.39
N ASN A 178 -61.62 -74.97 17.57
CA ASN A 178 -60.41 -74.80 16.78
C ASN A 178 -60.52 -73.65 15.77
N VAL A 179 -61.65 -73.53 15.06
CA VAL A 179 -61.91 -72.37 14.17
C VAL A 179 -62.04 -71.05 14.96
N GLN A 180 -62.59 -71.08 16.17
CA GLN A 180 -62.67 -69.91 17.04
C GLN A 180 -61.28 -69.47 17.55
N LYS A 181 -60.44 -70.42 18.00
CA LYS A 181 -59.03 -70.18 18.38
C LYS A 181 -58.23 -69.58 17.23
N LEU A 182 -58.36 -70.14 16.02
CA LEU A 182 -57.69 -69.60 14.82
C LEU A 182 -58.14 -68.18 14.49
N ARG A 183 -59.45 -67.88 14.55
CA ARG A 183 -59.96 -66.51 14.31
C ARG A 183 -59.47 -65.50 15.36
N LEU A 184 -59.43 -65.90 16.63
CA LEU A 184 -58.88 -65.04 17.70
C LEU A 184 -57.37 -64.83 17.53
N CYS A 185 -56.64 -65.84 17.03
CA CYS A 185 -55.23 -65.70 16.68
C CYS A 185 -55.04 -64.78 15.46
N GLU A 186 -55.87 -64.91 14.42
CA GLU A 186 -55.86 -64.05 13.23
C GLU A 186 -56.17 -62.59 13.60
N GLU A 187 -57.18 -62.34 14.43
CA GLU A 187 -57.52 -61.02 14.95
C GLU A 187 -56.36 -60.42 15.76
N GLN A 188 -55.76 -61.20 16.67
CA GLN A 188 -54.63 -60.77 17.49
C GLN A 188 -53.37 -60.48 16.65
N VAL A 189 -53.05 -61.31 15.65
CA VAL A 189 -51.93 -61.08 14.71
C VAL A 189 -52.17 -59.81 13.89
N ASN A 190 -53.38 -59.60 13.38
CA ASN A 190 -53.71 -58.39 12.63
C ASN A 190 -53.58 -57.12 13.50
N VAL A 191 -54.00 -57.16 14.76
CA VAL A 191 -53.81 -56.05 15.72
C VAL A 191 -52.33 -55.78 15.99
N GLU A 192 -51.50 -56.81 16.16
CA GLU A 192 -50.05 -56.65 16.37
C GLU A 192 -49.34 -56.11 15.11
N ILE A 193 -49.76 -56.52 13.90
CA ILE A 193 -49.30 -55.95 12.63
C ILE A 193 -49.69 -54.48 12.50
N GLU A 194 -50.90 -54.09 12.88
CA GLU A 194 -51.36 -52.71 12.81
C GLU A 194 -50.62 -51.80 13.81
N GLN A 195 -50.31 -52.31 15.00
CA GLN A 195 -49.42 -51.65 15.97
C GLN A 195 -48.01 -51.44 15.41
N LEU A 196 -47.42 -52.46 14.78
CA LEU A 196 -46.11 -52.36 14.12
C LEU A 196 -46.09 -51.34 12.98
N ARG A 197 -47.15 -51.29 12.16
CA ARG A 197 -47.31 -50.27 11.09
C ARG A 197 -47.41 -48.86 11.67
N SER A 198 -48.19 -48.67 12.74
CA SER A 198 -48.30 -47.38 13.42
C SER A 198 -46.96 -46.93 14.01
N LEU A 199 -46.22 -47.83 14.64
CA LEU A 199 -44.90 -47.56 15.21
C LEU A 199 -43.87 -47.22 14.12
N LEU A 200 -43.86 -47.94 13.00
CA LEU A 200 -43.01 -47.65 11.84
C LEU A 200 -43.34 -46.28 11.24
N SER A 201 -44.62 -45.95 11.05
CA SER A 201 -45.04 -44.63 10.56
C SER A 201 -44.70 -43.50 11.53
N GLN A 202 -44.57 -43.78 12.83
CA GLN A 202 -44.07 -42.81 13.81
C GLN A 202 -42.55 -42.62 13.68
N TYR A 203 -41.77 -43.70 13.62
CA TYR A 203 -40.32 -43.60 13.39
C TYR A 203 -39.96 -42.95 12.04
N GLU A 204 -40.78 -43.10 10.99
CA GLU A 204 -40.59 -42.36 9.74
C GLU A 204 -40.81 -40.85 9.89
N LYS A 205 -41.80 -40.43 10.69
CA LYS A 205 -42.01 -39.01 11.04
C LYS A 205 -40.86 -38.47 11.87
N ASP A 206 -40.47 -39.18 12.92
CA ASP A 206 -39.37 -38.78 13.81
C ASP A 206 -38.06 -38.68 13.01
N LYS A 207 -37.77 -39.65 12.14
CA LYS A 207 -36.65 -39.61 11.19
C LYS A 207 -36.71 -38.39 10.27
N SER A 208 -37.88 -38.06 9.70
CA SER A 208 -38.04 -36.89 8.84
C SER A 208 -37.74 -35.58 9.58
N ILE A 209 -38.24 -35.45 10.82
CA ILE A 209 -37.99 -34.30 11.70
C ILE A 209 -36.50 -34.19 12.01
N ILE A 210 -35.85 -35.31 12.38
CA ILE A 210 -34.40 -35.36 12.62
C ILE A 210 -33.62 -34.93 11.38
N THR A 211 -33.97 -35.38 10.17
CA THR A 211 -33.28 -34.96 8.95
C THR A 211 -33.50 -33.50 8.57
N ASP A 212 -34.68 -32.94 8.87
CA ASP A 212 -34.98 -31.52 8.62
C ASP A 212 -34.26 -30.60 9.62
N GLU A 213 -34.21 -30.98 10.90
CA GLU A 213 -33.46 -30.25 11.93
C GLU A 213 -31.95 -30.37 11.74
N LEU A 214 -31.42 -31.55 11.41
CA LEU A 214 -30.00 -31.71 11.10
C LEU A 214 -29.60 -30.83 9.90
N ARG A 215 -30.44 -30.78 8.85
CA ARG A 215 -30.22 -29.85 7.73
C ARG A 215 -30.25 -28.39 8.18
N ARG A 216 -31.27 -27.95 8.93
CA ARG A 216 -31.38 -26.55 9.43
C ARG A 216 -30.16 -26.13 10.25
N ASN A 217 -29.70 -26.99 11.16
CA ASN A 217 -28.57 -26.69 12.03
C ASN A 217 -27.25 -26.69 11.25
N ASN A 218 -27.06 -27.63 10.30
CA ASN A 218 -25.91 -27.59 9.39
C ASN A 218 -25.91 -26.35 8.49
N ASP A 219 -27.06 -25.96 7.92
CA ASP A 219 -27.21 -24.74 7.13
C ASP A 219 -26.89 -23.48 7.97
N HIS A 220 -27.24 -23.47 9.26
CA HIS A 220 -26.90 -22.39 10.20
C HIS A 220 -25.39 -22.33 10.51
N ILE A 221 -24.75 -23.47 10.83
CA ILE A 221 -23.31 -23.58 11.06
C ILE A 221 -22.53 -23.10 9.83
N GLN A 222 -22.92 -23.57 8.63
CA GLN A 222 -22.34 -23.10 7.37
C GLN A 222 -22.58 -21.60 7.16
N GLY A 223 -23.72 -21.06 7.60
CA GLY A 223 -23.99 -19.62 7.63
C GLY A 223 -22.97 -18.83 8.45
N GLU A 224 -22.69 -19.26 9.68
CA GLU A 224 -21.73 -18.60 10.59
C GLU A 224 -20.28 -18.76 10.11
N ILE A 225 -19.88 -19.94 9.63
CA ILE A 225 -18.55 -20.15 9.02
C ILE A 225 -18.36 -19.21 7.81
N ASN A 226 -19.37 -19.09 6.94
CA ASN A 226 -19.34 -18.13 5.82
C ASN A 226 -19.33 -16.66 6.30
N SER A 227 -19.90 -16.35 7.46
CA SER A 227 -19.85 -15.02 8.08
C SER A 227 -18.42 -14.68 8.54
N LEU A 228 -17.78 -15.58 9.29
CA LEU A 228 -16.40 -15.46 9.78
C LEU A 228 -15.38 -15.37 8.63
N LEU A 229 -15.53 -16.18 7.57
CA LEU A 229 -14.68 -16.11 6.38
C LEU A 229 -14.76 -14.74 5.69
N ARG A 230 -15.98 -14.18 5.55
CA ARG A 230 -16.18 -12.82 5.01
C ARG A 230 -15.60 -11.73 5.90
N GLU A 231 -15.50 -11.96 7.20
CA GLU A 231 -14.84 -11.04 8.14
C GLU A 231 -13.31 -11.10 8.00
N LYS A 232 -12.73 -12.30 7.87
CA LYS A 232 -11.31 -12.49 7.54
C LYS A 232 -10.93 -11.86 6.19
N ASP A 233 -11.78 -11.97 5.17
CA ASP A 233 -11.59 -11.26 3.89
C ASP A 233 -11.57 -9.73 4.06
N ARG A 234 -12.48 -9.16 4.87
CA ARG A 234 -12.50 -7.72 5.17
C ARG A 234 -11.24 -7.25 5.91
N ILE A 235 -10.67 -8.08 6.78
CA ILE A 235 -9.40 -7.82 7.45
C ILE A 235 -8.25 -7.81 6.44
N ASN A 236 -8.17 -8.83 5.58
CA ASN A 236 -7.15 -8.91 4.54
C ASN A 236 -7.25 -7.76 3.53
N ASP A 237 -8.45 -7.30 3.20
CA ASP A 237 -8.65 -6.10 2.38
C ASP A 237 -8.20 -4.81 3.07
N GLN A 238 -8.38 -4.68 4.38
CA GLN A 238 -7.85 -3.55 5.15
C GLN A 238 -6.31 -3.59 5.23
N ARG A 239 -5.72 -4.78 5.43
CA ARG A 239 -4.27 -5.00 5.37
C ARG A 239 -3.71 -4.63 3.99
N ARG A 240 -4.31 -5.12 2.90
CA ARG A 240 -3.96 -4.74 1.50
C ARG A 240 -4.00 -3.22 1.31
N LYS A 241 -5.00 -2.52 1.85
CA LYS A 241 -5.12 -1.05 1.80
C LYS A 241 -4.04 -0.32 2.63
N ILE A 242 -3.49 -0.93 3.68
CA ILE A 242 -2.37 -0.38 4.46
C ILE A 242 -1.03 -0.64 3.76
N LEU A 243 -0.79 -1.87 3.28
CA LEU A 243 0.46 -2.24 2.57
C LEU A 243 0.66 -1.41 1.29
N ARG A 244 -0.41 -1.12 0.54
CA ARG A 244 -0.38 -0.16 -0.58
C ARG A 244 -0.01 1.26 -0.14
N LYS A 245 -0.59 1.76 0.97
CA LYS A 245 -0.26 3.08 1.55
C LYS A 245 1.16 3.18 2.12
N LEU A 246 1.79 2.04 2.44
CA LEU A 246 3.20 1.98 2.83
C LEU A 246 4.13 1.99 1.61
N GLY A 247 3.65 1.52 0.46
CA GLY A 247 4.40 1.34 -0.80
C GLY A 247 4.93 -0.07 -1.02
N LEU A 248 4.50 -1.05 -0.21
CA LEU A 248 4.99 -2.44 -0.24
C LEU A 248 4.28 -3.29 -1.31
N ILE A 249 3.05 -2.93 -1.69
CA ILE A 249 2.28 -3.57 -2.76
C ILE A 249 1.90 -2.52 -3.80
N LYS A 250 2.04 -2.84 -5.09
CA LYS A 250 1.67 -1.97 -6.22
C LYS A 250 0.14 -1.94 -6.41
N ASP A 251 -0.40 -0.83 -6.89
CA ASP A 251 -1.82 -0.74 -7.29
C ASP A 251 -2.10 -1.49 -8.60
N HIS A 252 -2.29 -2.81 -8.53
CA HIS A 252 -2.75 -3.61 -9.66
C HIS A 252 -4.21 -3.32 -10.06
N ASP A 253 -5.02 -2.77 -9.14
CA ASP A 253 -6.47 -2.56 -9.31
C ASP A 253 -6.85 -1.59 -10.44
N GLN A 254 -5.97 -0.67 -10.86
CA GLN A 254 -6.27 0.29 -11.94
C GLN A 254 -6.16 -0.30 -13.36
N ILE A 255 -5.53 -1.46 -13.55
CA ILE A 255 -5.33 -2.04 -14.89
C ILE A 255 -6.53 -2.90 -15.35
N GLN A 256 -7.31 -3.45 -14.41
CA GLN A 256 -8.44 -4.34 -14.76
C GLN A 256 -9.82 -3.65 -14.84
N THR A 257 -10.02 -2.51 -14.16
CA THR A 257 -11.33 -1.84 -14.06
C THR A 257 -11.87 -1.27 -15.37
N HIS A 258 -11.05 -1.19 -16.43
CA HIS A 258 -11.47 -0.79 -17.78
C HIS A 258 -11.84 -1.96 -18.72
N LYS A 259 -11.80 -3.24 -18.28
CA LYS A 259 -12.11 -4.40 -19.14
C LYS A 259 -13.37 -5.21 -18.78
N SER A 260 -14.07 -4.89 -17.69
CA SER A 260 -15.28 -5.61 -17.22
C SER A 260 -16.56 -5.28 -18.01
N LYS A 261 -16.49 -5.25 -19.35
CA LYS A 261 -17.65 -5.13 -20.26
C LYS A 261 -17.67 -6.13 -21.42
N LEU A 262 -16.86 -7.19 -21.34
CA LEU A 262 -17.00 -8.38 -22.18
C LEU A 262 -17.33 -9.59 -21.32
N LEU A 263 -18.12 -10.50 -21.89
CA LEU A 263 -18.86 -11.54 -21.17
C LEU A 263 -18.07 -12.85 -21.06
N PHE A 264 -18.36 -13.61 -19.99
CA PHE A 264 -18.13 -15.06 -19.89
C PHE A 264 -16.72 -15.61 -20.22
N SER A 265 -15.86 -15.71 -19.19
CA SER A 265 -14.78 -16.71 -19.14
C SER A 265 -14.59 -17.23 -17.71
N LEU A 266 -15.24 -18.34 -17.36
CA LEU A 266 -15.25 -18.93 -16.01
C LEU A 266 -14.08 -19.91 -15.82
N SER A 267 -12.85 -19.42 -16.01
CA SER A 267 -11.65 -20.27 -15.97
C SER A 267 -10.32 -19.50 -15.78
N ALA A 268 -10.34 -18.30 -15.18
CA ALA A 268 -9.13 -17.51 -14.94
C ALA A 268 -9.21 -16.59 -13.70
N LEU A 269 -9.71 -17.09 -12.56
CA LEU A 269 -9.28 -16.54 -11.26
C LEU A 269 -7.89 -17.11 -10.94
N THR A 270 -6.86 -16.58 -11.62
CA THR A 270 -5.55 -16.52 -10.99
C THR A 270 -5.70 -15.62 -9.77
N ALA A 271 -5.69 -16.21 -8.58
CA ALA A 271 -5.60 -15.41 -7.35
C ALA A 271 -4.38 -14.48 -7.47
N PRO A 272 -4.45 -13.23 -6.96
CA PRO A 272 -3.24 -12.42 -6.84
C PRO A 272 -2.22 -13.21 -6.01
N ASP A 273 -0.93 -13.12 -6.36
CA ASP A 273 0.12 -13.91 -5.72
C ASP A 273 0.13 -13.69 -4.20
N ASN A 274 -0.51 -14.61 -3.47
CA ASN A 274 -0.68 -14.49 -2.02
C ASN A 274 0.68 -14.53 -1.30
N SER A 275 1.69 -15.17 -1.90
CA SER A 275 3.09 -15.09 -1.47
C SER A 275 3.57 -13.66 -1.31
N ASP A 276 3.27 -12.77 -2.28
CA ASP A 276 3.72 -11.38 -2.24
C ASP A 276 2.96 -10.58 -1.17
N PHE A 277 1.70 -10.92 -0.90
CA PHE A 277 0.93 -10.34 0.20
C PHE A 277 1.47 -10.78 1.57
N ASP A 278 1.69 -12.07 1.78
CA ASP A 278 2.15 -12.63 3.06
C ASP A 278 3.60 -12.21 3.36
N ILE A 279 4.48 -12.19 2.34
CA ILE A 279 5.84 -11.66 2.44
C ILE A 279 5.79 -10.16 2.76
N ALA A 280 4.99 -9.35 2.05
CA ALA A 280 4.86 -7.92 2.33
C ALA A 280 4.25 -7.64 3.71
N LEU A 281 3.37 -8.51 4.23
CA LEU A 281 2.80 -8.42 5.57
C LEU A 281 3.86 -8.72 6.64
N SER A 282 4.64 -9.80 6.49
CA SER A 282 5.73 -10.14 7.43
C SER A 282 6.79 -9.03 7.51
N GLN A 283 7.15 -8.43 6.37
CA GLN A 283 8.10 -7.33 6.27
C GLN A 283 7.52 -5.96 6.67
N ALA A 284 6.20 -5.84 6.89
CA ALA A 284 5.55 -4.54 7.09
C ALA A 284 6.05 -3.82 8.35
N PHE A 285 6.25 -4.55 9.45
CA PHE A 285 6.74 -3.98 10.71
C PHE A 285 8.21 -3.55 10.60
N GLU A 286 9.08 -4.38 10.02
CA GLU A 286 10.49 -4.05 9.77
C GLU A 286 10.63 -2.83 8.86
N PHE A 287 9.83 -2.75 7.80
CA PHE A 287 9.80 -1.61 6.89
C PHE A 287 9.31 -0.33 7.56
N ILE A 288 8.27 -0.41 8.40
CA ILE A 288 7.79 0.73 9.21
C ILE A 288 8.91 1.25 10.11
N ASP A 289 9.61 0.37 10.83
CA ASP A 289 10.65 0.78 11.77
C ASP A 289 11.93 1.26 11.06
N ALA A 290 12.35 0.63 9.96
CA ALA A 290 13.43 1.13 9.11
C ALA A 290 13.11 2.55 8.59
N LYS A 291 11.87 2.77 8.12
CA LYS A 291 11.40 4.08 7.64
C LYS A 291 11.34 5.12 8.77
N LYS A 292 10.89 4.76 9.98
CA LYS A 292 11.00 5.61 11.17
C LYS A 292 12.45 5.92 11.54
N GLN A 293 13.38 4.97 11.45
CA GLN A 293 14.80 5.19 11.74
C GLN A 293 15.44 6.16 10.75
N VAL A 294 15.17 6.00 9.45
CA VAL A 294 15.60 6.94 8.39
C VAL A 294 15.04 8.34 8.66
N LEU A 295 13.74 8.46 8.94
CA LEU A 295 13.11 9.74 9.31
C LEU A 295 13.74 10.37 10.56
N LYS A 296 14.07 9.56 11.58
CA LYS A 296 14.81 9.98 12.79
C LYS A 296 16.30 10.31 12.50
N LYS A 297 16.89 9.84 11.40
CA LYS A 297 18.23 10.26 10.94
C LYS A 297 18.13 11.63 10.27
N ILE A 298 17.28 11.77 9.25
CA ILE A 298 17.05 13.04 8.52
C ILE A 298 16.72 14.16 9.52
N LEU A 299 15.83 13.91 10.48
CA LEU A 299 15.50 14.91 11.51
C LEU A 299 16.68 15.36 12.39
N ARG A 300 17.71 14.51 12.59
CA ARG A 300 18.94 14.89 13.33
C ARG A 300 19.89 15.69 12.44
N GLU A 301 20.04 15.26 11.19
CA GLU A 301 20.89 15.88 10.17
C GLU A 301 20.41 17.30 9.83
N ASN A 302 19.13 17.45 9.47
CA ASN A 302 18.47 18.73 9.22
C ASN A 302 18.52 19.67 10.46
N LYS A 303 18.41 19.13 11.69
CA LYS A 303 18.58 19.92 12.93
C LYS A 303 20.00 20.47 13.09
N ALA A 304 21.03 19.69 12.81
CA ALA A 304 22.41 20.19 12.79
C ALA A 304 22.59 21.26 11.69
N GLN A 305 22.06 21.02 10.49
CA GLN A 305 22.04 21.98 9.39
C GLN A 305 21.27 23.28 9.70
N THR A 306 20.38 23.31 10.70
CA THR A 306 19.59 24.52 11.03
C THR A 306 20.48 25.68 11.48
N SER A 307 21.42 25.41 12.39
CA SER A 307 22.36 26.43 12.86
C SER A 307 23.30 26.87 11.74
N ILE A 308 23.74 25.91 10.91
CA ILE A 308 24.66 26.13 9.79
C ILE A 308 24.00 26.99 8.71
N LEU A 309 22.76 26.69 8.31
CA LEU A 309 22.00 27.50 7.34
C LEU A 309 21.63 28.89 7.88
N HIS A 310 21.38 29.03 9.18
CA HIS A 310 21.15 30.33 9.79
C HIS A 310 22.42 31.19 9.78
N HIS A 311 23.56 30.63 10.21
CA HIS A 311 24.89 31.27 10.15
C HIS A 311 25.23 31.70 8.72
N ARG A 312 25.23 30.76 7.77
CA ARG A 312 25.50 31.02 6.34
C ARG A 312 24.63 32.13 5.74
N PHE A 313 23.35 32.20 6.11
CA PHE A 313 22.46 33.27 5.68
C PHE A 313 22.91 34.64 6.23
N SER A 314 23.12 34.74 7.54
CA SER A 314 23.53 36.00 8.20
C SER A 314 24.92 36.46 7.73
N THR A 315 25.90 35.55 7.62
CA THR A 315 27.24 35.86 7.11
C THR A 315 27.20 36.38 5.67
N TRP A 316 26.35 35.81 4.79
CA TRP A 316 26.19 36.32 3.42
C TRP A 316 25.49 37.69 3.41
N GLU A 317 24.47 37.89 4.25
CA GLU A 317 23.75 39.16 4.38
C GLU A 317 24.68 40.30 4.87
N GLU A 318 25.50 40.06 5.89
CA GLU A 318 26.48 41.02 6.41
C GLU A 318 27.57 41.36 5.38
N VAL A 319 28.14 40.34 4.71
CA VAL A 319 29.15 40.56 3.64
C VAL A 319 28.55 41.34 2.48
N LEU A 320 27.32 41.02 2.06
CA LEU A 320 26.64 41.71 0.96
C LEU A 320 26.40 43.19 1.31
N GLN A 321 25.94 43.49 2.53
CA GLN A 321 25.77 44.87 3.00
C GLN A 321 27.09 45.66 3.02
N LEU A 322 28.21 45.03 3.40
CA LEU A 322 29.53 45.66 3.39
C LEU A 322 30.04 45.94 1.96
N VAL A 323 29.82 45.02 1.02
CA VAL A 323 30.24 45.17 -0.38
C VAL A 323 29.38 46.21 -1.10
N GLN A 324 28.05 46.16 -0.97
CA GLN A 324 27.16 47.18 -1.52
C GLN A 324 27.36 48.55 -0.86
N GLY A 325 27.69 48.58 0.43
CA GLY A 325 28.09 49.79 1.14
C GLY A 325 29.39 50.39 0.60
N LEU A 326 30.39 49.57 0.24
CA LEU A 326 31.61 50.04 -0.42
C LEU A 326 31.30 50.60 -1.82
N GLU A 327 30.55 49.85 -2.63
CA GLU A 327 30.19 50.23 -4.01
C GLU A 327 29.38 51.54 -4.05
N ALA A 328 28.37 51.69 -3.18
CA ALA A 328 27.58 52.91 -3.07
C ALA A 328 28.38 54.12 -2.54
N ASN A 329 29.25 53.92 -1.54
CA ASN A 329 30.10 55.01 -1.04
C ASN A 329 31.16 55.44 -2.08
N LEU A 330 31.72 54.50 -2.85
CA LEU A 330 32.60 54.83 -3.97
C LEU A 330 31.83 55.59 -5.05
N GLN A 331 30.66 55.11 -5.49
CA GLN A 331 29.83 55.81 -6.46
C GLN A 331 29.49 57.24 -6.02
N LYS A 332 29.16 57.43 -4.73
CA LYS A 332 28.90 58.74 -4.13
C LYS A 332 30.14 59.65 -4.19
N GLU A 333 31.30 59.20 -3.72
CA GLU A 333 32.56 59.97 -3.76
C GLU A 333 32.96 60.33 -5.21
N PHE A 334 32.75 59.41 -6.17
CA PHE A 334 32.97 59.66 -7.60
C PHE A 334 32.06 60.76 -8.16
N VAL A 335 30.79 60.82 -7.73
CA VAL A 335 29.85 61.90 -8.11
C VAL A 335 30.20 63.21 -7.42
N GLU A 336 30.39 63.21 -6.09
CA GLU A 336 30.65 64.42 -5.31
C GLU A 336 31.98 65.11 -5.67
N ARG A 337 32.99 64.36 -6.15
CA ARG A 337 34.28 64.91 -6.62
C ARG A 337 34.41 65.02 -8.14
N ASN A 338 33.32 64.88 -8.91
CA ASN A 338 33.33 64.90 -10.39
C ASN A 338 34.43 64.00 -11.01
N GLY A 339 34.60 62.79 -10.47
CA GLY A 339 35.59 61.81 -10.90
C GLY A 339 36.99 61.95 -10.29
N ASN A 340 37.33 63.07 -9.63
CA ASN A 340 38.66 63.31 -9.09
C ASN A 340 38.83 62.77 -7.65
N VAL A 341 38.63 61.46 -7.47
CA VAL A 341 38.79 60.77 -6.17
C VAL A 341 40.24 60.31 -6.00
N PRO A 342 40.93 60.63 -4.87
CA PRO A 342 42.31 60.18 -4.65
C PRO A 342 42.44 58.65 -4.57
N ARG A 343 43.47 58.11 -5.24
CA ARG A 343 43.84 56.67 -5.23
C ARG A 343 43.93 56.10 -3.81
N GLU A 344 44.47 56.88 -2.88
CA GLU A 344 44.61 56.52 -1.46
C GLU A 344 43.26 56.43 -0.73
N THR A 345 42.29 57.28 -1.07
CA THR A 345 40.93 57.22 -0.53
C THR A 345 40.22 55.93 -0.97
N ILE A 346 40.30 55.60 -2.26
CA ILE A 346 39.76 54.34 -2.80
C ILE A 346 40.47 53.13 -2.15
N ALA A 347 41.80 53.15 -2.07
CA ALA A 347 42.59 52.07 -1.47
C ALA A 347 42.28 51.86 0.03
N THR A 348 42.07 52.93 0.79
CA THR A 348 41.72 52.83 2.22
C THR A 348 40.29 52.34 2.43
N MET A 349 39.33 52.78 1.62
CA MET A 349 37.95 52.25 1.65
C MET A 349 37.94 50.74 1.38
N ILE A 350 38.55 50.27 0.28
CA ILE A 350 38.60 48.84 -0.05
C ILE A 350 39.33 48.03 1.03
N ASN A 351 40.45 48.53 1.57
CA ASN A 351 41.17 47.85 2.66
C ASN A 351 40.34 47.74 3.96
N ASN A 352 39.51 48.74 4.27
CA ASN A 352 38.67 48.71 5.47
C ASN A 352 37.53 47.68 5.31
N THR A 353 36.83 47.69 4.18
CA THR A 353 35.81 46.69 3.85
C THR A 353 36.40 45.27 3.84
N LEU A 354 37.58 45.09 3.23
CA LEU A 354 38.27 43.79 3.20
C LEU A 354 38.64 43.28 4.59
N LYS A 355 39.09 44.15 5.51
CA LYS A 355 39.34 43.79 6.92
C LYS A 355 38.05 43.36 7.63
N GLN A 356 36.94 44.06 7.39
CA GLN A 356 35.64 43.74 7.99
C GLN A 356 35.11 42.38 7.48
N VAL A 357 35.12 42.16 6.16
CA VAL A 357 34.71 40.88 5.54
C VAL A 357 35.57 39.70 6.01
N ILE A 358 36.89 39.88 6.14
CA ILE A 358 37.78 38.84 6.70
C ILE A 358 37.48 38.60 8.19
N SER A 359 37.18 39.65 8.97
CA SER A 359 36.79 39.51 10.38
C SER A 359 35.47 38.77 10.57
N ILE A 360 34.56 38.82 9.59
CA ILE A 360 33.26 38.12 9.59
C ILE A 360 33.43 36.62 9.25
N MET A 361 34.35 36.24 8.35
CA MET A 361 34.66 34.82 8.10
C MET A 361 35.45 34.15 9.24
N GLY A 362 36.22 34.92 10.01
CA GLY A 362 37.08 34.39 11.07
C GLY A 362 38.06 33.33 10.57
N ASN A 363 38.04 32.14 11.18
CA ASN A 363 38.91 31.00 10.84
C ASN A 363 38.25 29.96 9.92
N GLU A 364 37.01 30.17 9.47
CA GLU A 364 36.24 29.17 8.74
C GLU A 364 36.67 29.08 7.26
N LYS A 365 37.71 28.28 6.99
CA LYS A 365 38.34 28.18 5.65
C LYS A 365 37.80 27.09 4.72
N GLU A 366 36.99 26.15 5.20
CA GLU A 366 36.68 24.91 4.47
C GLU A 366 35.20 24.70 4.08
N ASP A 367 34.25 25.48 4.60
CA ASP A 367 32.83 25.25 4.26
C ASP A 367 32.46 25.77 2.87
N SER A 368 31.71 24.97 2.09
CA SER A 368 31.55 25.18 0.64
C SER A 368 30.79 26.46 0.27
N THR A 369 29.98 27.01 1.18
CA THR A 369 29.32 28.31 1.01
C THR A 369 30.25 29.51 1.11
N PHE A 370 31.47 29.36 1.63
CA PHE A 370 32.48 30.43 1.55
C PHE A 370 33.01 30.63 0.13
N THR A 371 32.66 29.80 -0.87
CA THR A 371 33.05 30.00 -2.27
C THR A 371 32.72 31.41 -2.78
N SER A 372 31.48 31.90 -2.60
CA SER A 372 31.10 33.27 -3.02
C SER A 372 31.78 34.36 -2.19
N ILE A 373 31.86 34.22 -0.85
CA ILE A 373 32.54 35.23 0.00
C ILE A 373 34.03 35.31 -0.34
N HIS A 374 34.67 34.16 -0.57
CA HIS A 374 36.06 34.08 -1.01
C HIS A 374 36.25 34.66 -2.43
N CYS A 375 35.24 34.57 -3.31
CA CYS A 375 35.26 35.27 -4.60
C CYS A 375 35.16 36.80 -4.44
N GLU A 376 34.29 37.33 -3.57
CA GLU A 376 34.27 38.78 -3.26
C GLU A 376 35.59 39.23 -2.62
N ILE A 377 36.16 38.48 -1.67
CA ILE A 377 37.49 38.77 -1.09
C ILE A 377 38.57 38.79 -2.17
N ASN A 378 38.59 37.81 -3.07
CA ASN A 378 39.56 37.75 -4.17
C ASN A 378 39.36 38.88 -5.19
N ALA A 379 38.12 39.31 -5.43
CA ALA A 379 37.80 40.47 -6.26
C ALA A 379 38.30 41.78 -5.59
N LEU A 380 38.06 41.98 -4.30
CA LEU A 380 38.58 43.14 -3.55
C LEU A 380 40.13 43.13 -3.49
N GLN A 381 40.76 41.95 -3.35
CA GLN A 381 42.21 41.81 -3.45
C GLN A 381 42.75 42.07 -4.87
N ARG A 382 42.01 41.68 -5.92
CA ARG A 382 42.35 42.00 -7.32
C ARG A 382 42.24 43.50 -7.55
N ALA A 383 41.15 44.14 -7.10
CA ALA A 383 40.97 45.57 -7.14
C ALA A 383 42.10 46.32 -6.42
N LEU A 384 42.54 45.88 -5.23
CA LEU A 384 43.70 46.46 -4.53
C LEU A 384 45.05 46.22 -5.24
N LYS A 385 45.18 45.18 -6.06
CA LYS A 385 46.36 44.97 -6.90
C LYS A 385 46.33 45.90 -8.12
N GLU A 386 45.19 46.06 -8.79
CA GLU A 386 45.03 46.93 -9.95
C GLU A 386 45.12 48.43 -9.58
N LEU A 387 44.32 48.88 -8.60
CA LEU A 387 44.87 49.33 -7.31
C LEU A 387 46.29 49.93 -7.32
N ASN A 388 47.22 49.15 -6.78
CA ASN A 388 48.61 49.54 -6.53
C ASN A 388 49.55 49.38 -7.73
N ILE A 389 49.17 48.64 -8.78
CA ILE A 389 49.94 48.59 -10.03
C ILE A 389 49.97 50.00 -10.63
N GLU A 390 51.14 50.63 -10.59
CA GLU A 390 51.39 51.82 -11.39
C GLU A 390 51.28 51.43 -12.86
N ARG A 391 50.19 51.84 -13.51
CA ARG A 391 50.21 52.00 -14.96
C ARG A 391 51.26 53.08 -15.26
N ILE A 392 52.45 52.64 -15.67
CA ILE A 392 53.45 53.46 -16.36
C ILE A 392 52.90 53.75 -17.77
N SER A 393 51.73 54.41 -17.81
CA SER A 393 51.15 54.98 -19.01
C SER A 393 51.95 56.23 -19.32
N THR A 394 53.03 56.05 -20.08
CA THR A 394 53.65 57.15 -20.82
C THR A 394 52.55 57.91 -21.56
N PRO A 395 52.54 59.25 -21.52
CA PRO A 395 51.47 60.02 -22.14
C PRO A 395 51.52 59.82 -23.64
N THR A 396 50.50 59.15 -24.21
CA THR A 396 50.37 58.98 -25.65
C THR A 396 50.27 60.37 -26.28
N PRO A 397 51.27 60.83 -27.05
CA PRO A 397 51.32 62.21 -27.49
C PRO A 397 50.20 62.45 -28.51
N ILE A 398 49.35 63.45 -28.25
CA ILE A 398 48.33 63.91 -29.19
C ILE A 398 49.06 64.51 -30.41
N ARG A 399 49.34 63.68 -31.42
CA ARG A 399 49.92 64.12 -32.69
C ARG A 399 48.87 64.87 -33.49
N SER A 400 48.93 66.20 -33.39
CA SER A 400 48.17 67.10 -34.22
C SER A 400 48.64 67.09 -35.68
N SER A 401 47.67 67.13 -36.59
CA SER A 401 47.72 67.77 -37.92
C SER A 401 48.96 67.56 -38.82
N SER A 402 48.79 66.86 -39.95
CA SER A 402 48.39 67.54 -41.20
C SER A 402 48.52 66.68 -42.48
N LYS A 403 47.87 67.15 -43.56
CA LYS A 403 48.07 66.82 -44.99
C LYS A 403 47.60 65.45 -45.52
N ALA A 404 46.33 65.47 -45.95
CA ALA A 404 45.81 65.11 -47.28
C ALA A 404 46.02 63.70 -47.89
N PRO A 405 45.00 63.16 -48.61
CA PRO A 405 45.12 61.91 -49.36
C PRO A 405 45.75 62.12 -50.75
N ASP A 406 46.19 61.03 -51.38
CA ASP A 406 46.46 60.96 -52.81
C ASP A 406 45.78 59.72 -53.42
N ILE A 407 45.33 59.81 -54.67
CA ILE A 407 44.52 58.80 -55.36
C ILE A 407 45.10 58.59 -56.76
N LEU A 408 45.71 57.42 -57.00
CA LEU A 408 46.00 56.96 -58.36
C LEU A 408 45.59 55.50 -58.58
N GLN A 409 44.94 55.30 -59.72
CA GLN A 409 44.52 54.01 -60.31
C GLN A 409 45.74 53.40 -61.07
N MET A 410 45.73 52.23 -61.75
CA MET A 410 44.60 51.48 -62.34
C MET A 410 45.00 50.04 -62.80
N GLY A 411 44.12 49.04 -62.58
CA GLY A 411 44.05 47.76 -63.34
C GLY A 411 45.15 46.72 -63.06
N LYS A 412 45.00 45.41 -63.37
CA LYS A 412 43.99 44.58 -64.10
C LYS A 412 44.13 43.11 -63.58
N SER A 413 43.28 42.09 -63.74
CA SER A 413 41.93 41.88 -64.32
C SER A 413 41.37 40.50 -63.82
N PRO A 414 40.06 40.19 -63.88
CA PRO A 414 39.43 39.11 -63.08
C PRO A 414 39.07 37.80 -63.82
N PRO A 415 38.78 36.74 -63.06
CA PRO A 415 37.58 35.89 -63.23
C PRO A 415 36.69 35.97 -61.95
N LYS A 416 35.36 36.06 -61.91
CA LYS A 416 34.19 35.71 -62.77
C LYS A 416 33.56 34.34 -62.43
N VAL A 417 32.32 34.40 -61.89
CA VAL A 417 31.37 33.31 -61.55
C VAL A 417 31.74 32.51 -60.28
N GLY A 418 30.81 32.11 -59.39
CA GLY A 418 29.34 32.15 -59.47
C GLY A 418 28.62 32.49 -58.15
N ILE A 419 27.28 32.52 -58.22
CA ILE A 419 26.39 33.04 -57.17
C ILE A 419 25.41 31.95 -56.72
N SER A 420 25.36 31.70 -55.40
CA SER A 420 24.23 31.11 -54.69
C SER A 420 23.85 32.13 -53.58
N ARG A 421 22.60 32.54 -53.32
CA ARG A 421 21.37 31.75 -53.06
C ARG A 421 21.64 30.79 -51.88
N GLU A 422 20.97 30.88 -50.73
CA GLU A 422 19.73 31.55 -50.37
C GLU A 422 19.87 32.60 -49.24
N PHE A 423 19.16 33.73 -49.34
CA PHE A 423 18.81 34.61 -48.20
C PHE A 423 17.47 35.33 -48.45
N ALA A 424 16.44 34.52 -48.71
CA ALA A 424 15.02 34.86 -48.76
C ALA A 424 14.26 33.52 -48.75
N SER A 425 13.13 33.33 -48.06
CA SER A 425 12.35 34.22 -47.19
C SER A 425 11.35 33.38 -46.40
N ASN A 426 10.94 33.80 -45.19
CA ASN A 426 9.62 33.49 -44.63
C ASN A 426 9.27 34.38 -43.41
N MET A 427 8.99 35.65 -43.69
CA MET A 427 7.73 36.24 -43.21
C MET A 427 6.65 35.83 -44.24
N SER A 428 5.36 35.69 -43.92
CA SER A 428 4.58 36.63 -43.10
C SER A 428 3.41 36.00 -42.33
N GLN A 429 2.79 36.86 -41.51
CA GLN A 429 1.59 36.68 -40.71
C GLN A 429 0.40 36.02 -41.46
N SER A 430 -0.44 35.32 -40.69
CA SER A 430 -1.90 35.56 -40.73
C SER A 430 -2.45 35.50 -39.31
N VAL A 431 -3.62 36.10 -39.09
CA VAL A 431 -4.31 36.22 -37.80
C VAL A 431 -5.77 35.75 -38.01
N ASP A 432 -6.39 35.29 -36.91
CA ASP A 432 -7.84 35.21 -36.60
C ASP A 432 -8.40 33.82 -36.25
N ASP A 433 -9.26 33.83 -35.22
CA ASP A 433 -10.31 32.88 -34.78
C ASP A 433 -10.01 31.35 -34.71
N PHE A 434 -10.47 30.60 -33.69
CA PHE A 434 -11.85 30.58 -33.19
C PHE A 434 -12.01 30.22 -31.70
N SER A 435 -12.85 31.00 -31.01
CA SER A 435 -13.80 30.63 -29.93
C SER A 435 -13.39 29.62 -28.83
N LEU A 436 -13.17 30.16 -27.63
CA LEU A 436 -13.62 29.49 -26.39
C LEU A 436 -15.16 29.48 -26.32
N LYS A 437 -15.76 28.33 -25.99
CA LYS A 437 -17.13 28.25 -25.47
C LYS A 437 -17.15 27.56 -24.12
N SER A 438 -17.06 28.35 -23.06
CA SER A 438 -17.75 28.02 -21.82
C SER A 438 -19.26 28.13 -22.06
N ASN A 439 -20.03 27.19 -21.53
CA ASN A 439 -21.45 27.37 -21.31
C ASN A 439 -21.77 26.76 -19.93
N LYS A 440 -22.54 27.46 -19.12
CA LYS A 440 -22.89 27.06 -17.76
C LYS A 440 -24.23 27.69 -17.40
N ASN A 441 -24.95 27.04 -16.49
CA ASN A 441 -26.33 27.32 -16.10
C ASN A 441 -27.32 26.89 -17.21
N ASP A 442 -28.52 26.41 -16.88
CA ASP A 442 -29.10 26.20 -15.54
C ASP A 442 -29.03 24.73 -15.08
#